data_AF-A0A357ZD02-F1
#
_entry.id   AF-A0A357ZD02-F1
#
_cell.length_a   1.000
_cell.length_b   1.000
_cell.length_c   1.000
_cell.angle_alpha   90.00
_cell.angle_beta   90.00
_cell.angle_gamma   90.00
#
_symmetry.space_group_name_H-M   'P 1'
#
loop_
_entity.id
_entity.type
_entity.pdbx_description
1 polymer ?
#
loop_
_entity_poly.entity_id
_entity_poly.type
_entity_poly.pdbx_seq_one_letter_code
_entity_poly.pdbx_strand_id
1 'polypeptide(L)'
;IDKPGVNPERVRQELTEHSIIPEEWGGQNMFVEVSAKQRTGIDELLETILLQADVLELKANPDTLASGFVIEAKLDKGRGPVATVLVQRGTLKVGDPVVVGTSYGRVRALINPVGDTVETALPSDPVEILGLNSVPDAGDEFRVFADERDARNLAEDRALRKRLKEHQRGHMSLEDLFARIEEGKTADLNLVVKADVHGSIEALQDALNKMDQSEVHINVIHSAVGGITETDVTLAAASDAVIIGFNVRPQQKAKAMAMKEKVEIKTYRVIYQAIDDINAARVGLLKPEIVEVDTGVAEVRELFKVPKIGTIAGCFVDEGEINRDDKIRVVRDGTVVYEGSISSLRRFKEDVKSVRAGYECGIGIDGFQDIKVGDTLEGYAIREIAREG
;
A
#
# COMPACT_ATOMS: atom_id res chain seq x y z
N ILE A 1 -28.61 12.58 -13.93
CA ILE A 1 -30.05 12.32 -14.19
C ILE A 1 -30.37 11.66 -15.54
N ASP A 2 -29.44 11.61 -16.50
CA ASP A 2 -29.67 11.20 -17.89
C ASP A 2 -29.61 9.68 -18.15
N LYS A 3 -29.23 8.88 -17.16
CA LYS A 3 -29.17 7.41 -17.31
C LYS A 3 -30.54 6.78 -17.05
N PRO A 4 -30.92 5.73 -17.80
CA PRO A 4 -32.14 4.98 -17.53
C PRO A 4 -32.08 4.33 -16.14
N GLY A 5 -33.20 4.38 -15.40
CA GLY A 5 -33.31 3.79 -14.06
C GLY A 5 -32.74 4.63 -12.92
N VAL A 6 -32.27 5.87 -13.18
CA VAL A 6 -31.86 6.79 -12.11
C VAL A 6 -33.10 7.27 -11.35
N ASN A 7 -33.02 7.22 -10.02
CA ASN A 7 -34.04 7.73 -9.12
C ASN A 7 -33.41 8.73 -8.13
N PRO A 8 -33.47 10.05 -8.40
CA PRO A 8 -32.91 11.09 -7.52
C PRO A 8 -33.53 11.07 -6.12
N GLU A 9 -34.82 10.76 -6.03
CA GLU A 9 -35.57 10.69 -4.78
C GLU A 9 -34.99 9.65 -3.82
N ARG A 10 -34.56 8.50 -4.36
CA ARG A 10 -33.89 7.48 -3.56
C ARG A 10 -32.58 7.98 -2.95
N VAL A 11 -31.79 8.74 -3.71
CA VAL A 11 -30.54 9.35 -3.21
C VAL A 11 -30.84 10.35 -2.09
N ARG A 12 -31.87 11.18 -2.25
CA ARG A 12 -32.33 12.10 -1.20
C ARG A 12 -32.72 11.35 0.07
N GLN A 13 -33.48 10.26 -0.05
CA GLN A 13 -33.87 9.41 1.08
C GLN A 13 -32.67 8.80 1.80
N GLU A 14 -31.74 8.17 1.06
CA GLU A 14 -30.53 7.57 1.64
C GLU A 14 -29.65 8.62 2.36
N LEU A 15 -29.58 9.85 1.84
CA LEU A 15 -28.83 10.95 2.48
C LEU A 15 -29.45 11.44 3.79
N THR A 16 -30.76 11.23 4.01
CA THR A 16 -31.38 11.58 5.30
C THR A 16 -30.87 10.73 6.45
N GLU A 17 -30.40 9.50 6.18
CA GLU A 17 -29.75 8.65 7.20
C GLU A 17 -28.47 9.29 7.74
N HIS A 18 -27.85 10.17 6.93
CA HIS A 18 -26.67 10.95 7.29
C HIS A 18 -27.01 12.37 7.77
N SER A 19 -28.28 12.66 8.07
CA SER A 19 -28.77 13.99 8.46
C SER A 19 -28.56 15.09 7.42
N ILE A 20 -28.48 14.73 6.14
CA ILE A 20 -28.45 15.68 5.02
C ILE A 20 -29.87 15.74 4.44
N ILE A 21 -30.62 16.78 4.80
CA ILE A 21 -32.07 16.87 4.55
C ILE A 21 -32.34 17.97 3.51
N PRO A 22 -33.05 17.66 2.41
CA PRO A 22 -33.44 18.66 1.42
C PRO A 22 -34.29 19.79 2.00
N GLU A 23 -34.13 21.02 1.50
CA GLU A 23 -34.98 22.16 1.88
C GLU A 23 -36.47 21.90 1.63
N GLU A 24 -36.81 21.18 0.55
CA GLU A 24 -38.19 20.77 0.24
C GLU A 24 -38.85 19.94 1.35
N TRP A 25 -38.05 19.25 2.17
CA TRP A 25 -38.52 18.45 3.31
C TRP A 25 -38.34 19.18 4.64
N GLY A 26 -38.09 20.49 4.60
CA GLY A 26 -37.85 21.33 5.78
C GLY A 26 -36.42 21.26 6.31
N GLY A 27 -35.47 20.76 5.52
CA GLY A 27 -34.04 20.80 5.84
C GLY A 27 -33.35 22.13 5.50
N GLN A 28 -32.02 22.11 5.43
CA GLN A 28 -31.18 23.27 5.12
C GLN A 28 -30.26 23.02 3.91
N ASN A 29 -30.33 21.83 3.31
CA ASN A 29 -29.47 21.45 2.21
C ASN A 29 -30.18 21.67 0.88
N MET A 30 -29.62 22.54 0.04
CA MET A 30 -30.08 22.69 -1.34
C MET A 30 -29.59 21.51 -2.19
N PHE A 31 -30.49 20.95 -3.00
CA PHE A 31 -30.19 19.84 -3.91
C PHE A 31 -30.44 20.31 -5.34
N VAL A 32 -29.50 20.02 -6.24
CA VAL A 32 -29.63 20.33 -7.66
C VAL A 32 -29.37 19.09 -8.50
N GLU A 33 -30.29 18.79 -9.41
CA GLU A 33 -30.24 17.62 -10.25
C GLU A 33 -29.50 17.89 -11.55
N VAL A 34 -28.28 17.35 -11.66
CA VAL A 34 -27.41 17.62 -12.81
C VAL A 34 -27.16 16.40 -13.70
N SER A 35 -26.93 16.66 -14.98
CA SER A 35 -26.21 15.77 -15.87
C SER A 35 -24.95 16.45 -16.36
N ALA A 36 -23.78 16.06 -15.83
CA ALA A 36 -22.50 16.61 -16.27
C ALA A 36 -22.18 16.25 -17.74
N LYS A 37 -22.71 15.13 -18.24
CA LYS A 37 -22.48 14.67 -19.62
C LYS A 37 -23.36 15.40 -20.62
N GLN A 38 -24.65 15.56 -20.31
CA GLN A 38 -25.61 16.29 -21.17
C GLN A 38 -25.62 17.79 -20.91
N ARG A 39 -24.87 18.25 -19.89
CA ARG A 39 -24.81 19.64 -19.42
C ARG A 39 -26.18 20.19 -19.01
N THR A 40 -27.00 19.36 -18.39
CA THR A 40 -28.33 19.73 -17.88
C THR A 40 -28.25 20.08 -16.40
N GLY A 41 -28.99 21.10 -15.95
CA GLY A 41 -29.04 21.54 -14.54
C GLY A 41 -27.81 22.32 -14.06
N ILE A 42 -26.86 22.64 -14.95
CA ILE A 42 -25.64 23.37 -14.58
C ILE A 42 -25.95 24.84 -14.24
N ASP A 43 -26.85 25.49 -15.00
CA ASP A 43 -27.23 26.88 -14.72
C ASP A 43 -27.92 27.00 -13.35
N GLU A 44 -28.84 26.08 -13.05
CA GLU A 44 -29.49 25.98 -11.73
C GLU A 44 -28.47 25.73 -10.61
N LEU A 45 -27.47 24.88 -10.84
CA LEU A 45 -26.38 24.64 -9.88
C LEU A 45 -25.58 25.93 -9.63
N LEU A 46 -25.26 26.69 -10.67
CA LEU A 46 -24.53 27.95 -10.54
C LEU A 46 -25.35 28.98 -9.77
N GLU A 47 -26.63 29.13 -10.08
CA GLU A 47 -27.55 30.02 -9.36
C GLU A 47 -27.66 29.64 -7.87
N THR A 48 -27.75 28.34 -7.58
CA THR A 48 -27.83 27.82 -6.20
C THR A 48 -26.54 28.11 -5.42
N ILE A 49 -25.37 27.97 -6.05
CA ILE A 49 -24.08 28.29 -5.43
C ILE A 49 -24.00 29.80 -5.13
N LEU A 50 -24.44 30.65 -6.07
CA LEU A 50 -24.44 32.10 -5.88
C LEU A 50 -25.41 32.51 -4.76
N LEU A 51 -26.61 31.93 -4.72
CA LEU A 51 -27.58 32.15 -3.65
C LEU A 51 -26.99 31.80 -2.28
N GLN A 52 -26.33 30.64 -2.17
CA GLN A 52 -25.68 30.23 -0.94
C GLN A 52 -24.59 31.22 -0.51
N ALA A 53 -23.78 31.71 -1.47
CA ALA A 53 -22.72 32.66 -1.19
C ALA A 53 -23.27 34.01 -0.68
N ASP A 54 -24.39 34.47 -1.26
CA ASP A 54 -25.09 35.69 -0.83
C ASP A 54 -25.66 35.54 0.59
N VAL A 55 -26.28 34.39 0.90
CA VAL A 55 -26.81 34.08 2.24
C VAL A 55 -25.69 34.05 3.30
N LEU A 56 -24.50 33.56 2.95
CA LEU A 56 -23.35 33.50 3.85
C LEU A 56 -22.65 34.86 4.03
N GLU A 57 -22.95 35.86 3.21
CA GLU A 57 -22.28 37.17 3.17
C GLU A 57 -20.74 37.08 3.20
N LEU A 58 -20.16 36.21 2.37
CA LEU A 58 -18.72 35.97 2.36
C LEU A 58 -17.93 37.26 2.07
N LYS A 59 -17.01 37.63 2.99
CA LYS A 59 -16.21 38.86 2.92
C LYS A 59 -14.73 38.55 3.10
N ALA A 60 -13.88 39.26 2.38
CA ALA A 60 -12.43 39.23 2.55
C ALA A 60 -11.85 40.65 2.47
N ASN A 61 -10.75 40.90 3.18
CA ASN A 61 -10.07 42.19 3.16
C ASN A 61 -8.84 42.12 2.23
N PRO A 62 -8.83 42.79 1.06
CA PRO A 62 -7.69 42.82 0.16
C PRO A 62 -6.56 43.78 0.59
N ASP A 63 -6.85 44.74 1.47
CA ASP A 63 -5.96 45.86 1.83
C ASP A 63 -4.98 45.51 2.97
N THR A 64 -4.46 44.30 2.97
CA THR A 64 -3.56 43.79 4.01
C THR A 64 -2.56 42.78 3.42
N LEU A 65 -1.61 42.34 4.24
CA LEU A 65 -0.62 41.33 3.82
C LEU A 65 -1.34 40.02 3.49
N ALA A 66 -0.89 39.38 2.40
CA ALA A 66 -1.56 38.20 1.91
C ALA A 66 -1.35 36.98 2.81
N SER A 67 -2.40 36.19 2.99
CA SER A 67 -2.34 34.89 3.65
C SER A 67 -3.36 33.93 3.07
N GLY A 68 -3.10 32.64 3.19
CA GLY A 68 -4.00 31.59 2.72
C GLY A 68 -3.33 30.22 2.82
N PHE A 69 -3.69 29.32 1.92
CA PHE A 69 -3.28 27.92 2.01
C PHE A 69 -2.73 27.37 0.70
N VAL A 70 -1.80 26.43 0.79
CA VAL A 70 -1.31 25.65 -0.35
C VAL A 70 -2.39 24.65 -0.76
N ILE A 71 -2.80 24.70 -2.04
CA ILE A 71 -3.64 23.68 -2.65
C ILE A 71 -2.77 22.49 -3.04
N GLU A 72 -1.67 22.75 -3.75
CA GLU A 72 -0.78 21.72 -4.29
C GLU A 72 0.63 22.28 -4.46
N ALA A 73 1.65 21.43 -4.36
CA ALA A 73 3.03 21.80 -4.58
C ALA A 73 3.79 20.75 -5.38
N LYS A 74 4.72 21.22 -6.23
CA LYS A 74 5.53 20.38 -7.11
C LYS A 74 6.92 20.93 -7.33
N LEU A 75 7.82 20.06 -7.79
CA LEU A 75 9.15 20.46 -8.25
C LEU A 75 9.16 20.51 -9.78
N ASP A 76 9.15 21.72 -10.33
CA ASP A 76 9.15 21.93 -11.78
C ASP A 76 10.58 22.02 -12.34
N LYS A 77 10.82 21.32 -13.45
CA LYS A 77 12.14 21.25 -14.08
C LYS A 77 12.49 22.57 -14.77
N GLY A 78 13.36 23.34 -14.12
CA GLY A 78 13.88 24.62 -14.62
C GLY A 78 13.26 25.83 -13.92
N ARG A 79 12.05 25.68 -13.37
CA ARG A 79 11.40 26.73 -12.56
C ARG A 79 11.69 26.57 -11.06
N GLY A 80 12.05 25.37 -10.63
CA GLY A 80 12.35 25.04 -9.23
C GLY A 80 11.08 24.66 -8.45
N PRO A 81 11.10 24.81 -7.12
CA PRO A 81 9.90 24.59 -6.30
C PRO A 81 8.80 25.57 -6.66
N VAL A 82 7.60 25.04 -6.91
CA VAL A 82 6.40 25.83 -7.19
C VAL A 82 5.25 25.31 -6.34
N ALA A 83 4.35 26.21 -5.96
CA ALA A 83 3.16 25.87 -5.19
C ALA A 83 1.96 26.65 -5.70
N THR A 84 0.83 25.98 -5.88
CA THR A 84 -0.46 26.61 -6.12
C THR A 84 -1.05 26.97 -4.77
N VAL A 85 -1.28 28.26 -4.52
CA VAL A 85 -1.85 28.77 -3.27
C VAL A 85 -3.20 29.42 -3.54
N LEU A 86 -4.13 29.28 -2.59
CA LEU A 86 -5.38 30.03 -2.56
C LEU A 86 -5.23 31.21 -1.61
N VAL A 87 -5.33 32.43 -2.13
CA VAL A 87 -5.29 33.64 -1.30
C VAL A 87 -6.61 33.75 -0.55
N GLN A 88 -6.59 33.79 0.79
CA GLN A 88 -7.81 33.94 1.60
C GLN A 88 -8.02 35.38 2.06
N ARG A 89 -6.92 36.10 2.30
CA ARG A 89 -6.92 37.47 2.81
C ARG A 89 -5.73 38.22 2.23
N GLY A 90 -5.87 39.53 2.07
CA GLY A 90 -4.84 40.42 1.54
C GLY A 90 -4.63 40.27 0.04
N THR A 91 -3.65 41.00 -0.49
CA THR A 91 -3.29 40.95 -1.91
C THR A 91 -1.86 40.47 -2.05
N LEU A 92 -1.66 39.33 -2.71
CA LEU A 92 -0.35 38.75 -2.96
C LEU A 92 0.26 39.40 -4.20
N LYS A 93 1.54 39.78 -4.15
CA LYS A 93 2.22 40.47 -5.25
C LYS A 93 3.55 39.82 -5.61
N VAL A 94 3.98 40.01 -6.85
CA VAL A 94 5.35 39.67 -7.25
C VAL A 94 6.33 40.53 -6.44
N GLY A 95 7.35 39.88 -5.88
CA GLY A 95 8.36 40.51 -5.02
C GLY A 95 8.10 40.38 -3.53
N ASP A 96 6.92 39.92 -3.11
CA ASP A 96 6.58 39.73 -1.70
C ASP A 96 7.45 38.64 -1.06
N PRO A 97 8.00 38.85 0.16
CA PRO A 97 8.61 37.79 0.93
C PRO A 97 7.52 36.94 1.61
N VAL A 98 7.58 35.64 1.38
CA VAL A 98 6.55 34.68 1.80
C VAL A 98 7.17 33.54 2.61
N VAL A 99 6.43 33.11 3.64
CA VAL A 99 6.64 31.84 4.34
C VAL A 99 5.48 30.91 4.01
N VAL A 100 5.79 29.68 3.66
CA VAL A 100 4.82 28.62 3.36
C VAL A 100 5.20 27.39 4.18
N GLY A 101 4.48 27.13 5.28
CA GLY A 101 4.86 26.06 6.20
C GLY A 101 6.29 26.25 6.76
N THR A 102 7.20 25.35 6.38
CA THR A 102 8.66 25.40 6.67
C THR A 102 9.51 25.96 5.52
N SER A 103 8.90 26.19 4.35
CA SER A 103 9.53 26.79 3.17
C SER A 103 9.42 28.31 3.23
N TYR A 104 10.35 29.01 2.59
CA TYR A 104 10.32 30.46 2.47
C TYR A 104 10.93 30.92 1.15
N GLY A 105 10.66 32.16 0.79
CA GLY A 105 11.29 32.77 -0.37
C GLY A 105 10.70 34.11 -0.72
N ARG A 106 11.07 34.60 -1.91
CA ARG A 106 10.49 35.79 -2.50
C ARG A 106 9.74 35.39 -3.75
N VAL A 107 8.49 35.86 -3.88
CA VAL A 107 7.67 35.57 -5.06
C VAL A 107 8.33 36.15 -6.30
N ARG A 108 8.82 35.29 -7.19
CA ARG A 108 9.47 35.69 -8.45
C ARG A 108 8.48 35.87 -9.59
N ALA A 109 7.40 35.08 -9.56
CA ALA A 109 6.32 35.13 -10.53
C ALA A 109 5.05 34.58 -9.89
N LEU A 110 3.92 35.06 -10.40
CA LEU A 110 2.58 34.58 -10.12
C LEU A 110 1.98 34.11 -11.44
N ILE A 111 1.45 32.89 -11.49
CA ILE A 111 0.80 32.34 -12.68
C ILE A 111 -0.63 31.96 -12.33
N ASN A 112 -1.60 32.50 -13.07
CA ASN A 112 -3.01 32.22 -12.86
C ASN A 112 -3.40 30.81 -13.38
N PRO A 113 -4.62 30.32 -13.13
CA PRO A 113 -5.05 28.98 -13.57
C PRO A 113 -5.11 28.79 -15.08
N VAL A 114 -5.16 29.89 -15.84
CA VAL A 114 -5.18 29.87 -17.32
C VAL A 114 -3.75 29.79 -17.89
N GLY A 115 -2.72 29.98 -17.05
CA GLY A 115 -1.31 29.93 -17.42
C GLY A 115 -0.66 31.29 -17.69
N ASP A 116 -1.40 32.38 -17.52
CA ASP A 116 -0.88 33.73 -17.73
C ASP A 116 -0.13 34.23 -16.49
N THR A 117 0.95 34.98 -16.72
CA THR A 117 1.67 35.66 -15.64
C THR A 117 0.89 36.89 -15.20
N VAL A 118 0.68 37.02 -13.89
CA VAL A 118 -0.02 38.15 -13.27
C VAL A 118 0.89 38.88 -12.29
N GLU A 119 0.60 40.15 -12.01
CA GLU A 119 1.39 40.95 -11.04
C GLU A 119 0.87 40.80 -9.61
N THR A 120 -0.44 40.54 -9.47
CA THR A 120 -1.14 40.47 -8.19
C THR A 120 -2.20 39.37 -8.18
N ALA A 121 -2.48 38.79 -7.01
CA ALA A 121 -3.60 37.89 -6.77
C ALA A 121 -4.41 38.36 -5.56
N LEU A 122 -5.73 38.44 -5.70
CA LEU A 122 -6.70 38.93 -4.72
C LEU A 122 -7.29 37.77 -3.89
N PRO A 123 -8.03 38.06 -2.80
CA PRO A 123 -8.74 37.01 -2.08
C PRO A 123 -9.65 36.18 -2.99
N SER A 124 -9.62 34.86 -2.81
CA SER A 124 -10.27 33.82 -3.62
C SER A 124 -9.57 33.46 -4.94
N ASP A 125 -8.47 34.14 -5.31
CA ASP A 125 -7.69 33.75 -6.49
C ASP A 125 -6.75 32.58 -6.15
N PRO A 126 -6.80 31.47 -6.91
CA PRO A 126 -5.76 30.46 -6.89
C PRO A 126 -4.62 30.88 -7.84
N VAL A 127 -3.39 30.86 -7.35
CA VAL A 127 -2.21 31.29 -8.11
C VAL A 127 -1.01 30.41 -7.84
N GLU A 128 -0.26 30.06 -8.89
CA GLU A 128 1.01 29.33 -8.76
C GLU A 128 2.14 30.32 -8.45
N ILE A 129 2.77 30.15 -7.28
CA ILE A 129 3.92 30.93 -6.82
C ILE A 129 5.23 30.23 -7.18
N LEU A 130 6.21 31.01 -7.64
CA LEU A 130 7.57 30.58 -7.87
C LEU A 130 8.54 31.33 -6.97
N GLY A 131 9.66 30.70 -6.60
CA GLY A 131 10.74 31.35 -5.83
C GLY A 131 10.85 30.93 -4.38
N LEU A 132 10.18 29.83 -4.02
CA LEU A 132 10.41 29.13 -2.77
C LEU A 132 11.74 28.37 -2.80
N ASN A 133 12.36 28.22 -1.64
CA ASN A 133 13.60 27.47 -1.47
C ASN A 133 13.40 25.94 -1.47
N SER A 134 12.24 25.47 -1.03
CA SER A 134 11.83 24.05 -1.07
C SER A 134 10.35 23.91 -1.42
N VAL A 135 9.95 22.68 -1.78
CA VAL A 135 8.54 22.35 -2.04
C VAL A 135 7.82 22.31 -0.68
N PRO A 136 6.77 23.14 -0.46
CA PRO A 136 5.95 23.09 0.76
C PRO A 136 4.98 21.90 0.75
N ASP A 137 4.36 21.63 1.90
CA ASP A 137 3.37 20.56 2.05
C ASP A 137 1.98 21.06 1.59
N ALA A 138 1.11 20.17 1.11
CA ALA A 138 -0.26 20.53 0.76
C ALA A 138 -1.04 20.90 2.04
N GLY A 139 -1.87 21.93 1.98
CA GLY A 139 -2.59 22.46 3.16
C GLY A 139 -1.74 23.35 4.09
N ASP A 140 -0.44 23.53 3.82
CA ASP A 140 0.37 24.49 4.58
C ASP A 140 -0.20 25.91 4.47
N GLU A 141 -0.18 26.63 5.58
CA GLU A 141 -0.51 28.06 5.60
C GLU A 141 0.65 28.86 4.99
N PHE A 142 0.33 29.77 4.08
CA PHE A 142 1.25 30.80 3.63
C PHE A 142 0.92 32.17 4.21
N ARG A 143 1.96 32.96 4.48
CA ARG A 143 1.85 34.36 4.91
C ARG A 143 2.92 35.22 4.28
N VAL A 144 2.53 36.40 3.83
CA VAL A 144 3.43 37.46 3.39
C VAL A 144 3.90 38.27 4.59
N PHE A 145 5.18 38.63 4.57
CA PHE A 145 5.82 39.46 5.59
C PHE A 145 6.24 40.81 5.00
N ALA A 146 6.51 41.79 5.87
CA ALA A 146 7.09 43.05 5.44
C ALA A 146 8.61 42.93 5.20
N ASP A 147 9.30 42.11 5.99
CA ASP A 147 10.74 41.86 5.90
C ASP A 147 11.04 40.38 5.61
N GLU A 148 11.98 40.14 4.70
CA GLU A 148 12.47 38.82 4.33
C GLU A 148 13.23 38.15 5.49
N ARG A 149 13.87 38.93 6.37
CA ARG A 149 14.58 38.40 7.55
C ARG A 149 13.62 37.72 8.51
N ASP A 150 12.49 38.36 8.80
CA ASP A 150 11.47 37.81 9.70
C ASP A 150 10.84 36.55 9.12
N ALA A 151 10.57 36.54 7.81
CA ALA A 151 10.10 35.36 7.09
C ALA A 151 11.06 34.19 7.23
N ARG A 152 12.36 34.42 6.98
CA ARG A 152 13.41 33.39 7.09
C ARG A 152 13.52 32.82 8.50
N ASN A 153 13.61 33.69 9.51
CA ASN A 153 13.76 33.28 10.91
C ASN A 153 12.59 32.40 11.37
N LEU A 154 11.36 32.75 10.98
CA LEU A 154 10.18 31.96 11.32
C LEU A 154 10.19 30.58 10.66
N ALA A 155 10.54 30.51 9.38
CA ALA A 155 10.60 29.24 8.65
C ALA A 155 11.69 28.31 9.21
N GLU A 156 12.85 28.85 9.56
CA GLU A 156 13.96 28.09 10.17
C GLU A 156 13.60 27.56 11.56
N ASP A 157 12.93 28.36 12.41
CA ASP A 157 12.42 27.90 13.71
C ASP A 157 11.37 26.78 13.55
N ARG A 158 10.45 26.90 12.58
CA ARG A 158 9.48 25.84 12.26
C ARG A 158 10.16 24.56 11.79
N ALA A 159 11.15 24.68 10.90
CA ALA A 159 11.91 23.54 10.40
C ALA A 159 12.71 22.84 11.51
N LEU A 160 13.33 23.60 12.40
CA LEU A 160 14.04 23.06 13.56
C LEU A 160 13.07 22.30 14.48
N ARG A 161 11.91 22.88 14.80
CA ARG A 161 10.88 22.21 15.62
C ARG A 161 10.36 20.92 14.98
N LYS A 162 10.15 20.92 13.65
CA LYS A 162 9.74 19.72 12.90
C LYS A 162 10.80 18.62 13.03
N ARG A 163 12.08 18.94 12.78
CA ARG A 163 13.21 18.00 12.95
C ARG A 163 13.35 17.47 14.38
N LEU A 164 13.19 18.32 15.39
CA LEU A 164 13.26 17.87 16.79
C LEU A 164 12.13 16.90 17.14
N LYS A 165 10.91 17.13 16.62
CA LYS A 165 9.79 16.19 16.79
C LYS A 165 10.02 14.87 16.06
N GLU A 166 10.58 14.91 14.86
CA GLU A 166 10.95 13.70 14.11
C GLU A 166 12.02 12.89 14.84
N HIS A 167 13.05 13.55 15.38
CA HIS A 167 14.06 12.90 16.22
C HIS A 167 13.51 12.32 17.53
N GLN A 168 12.50 12.95 18.13
CA GLN A 168 11.81 12.40 19.31
C GLN A 168 10.95 11.17 18.99
N ARG A 169 10.57 10.95 17.73
CA ARG A 169 9.69 9.86 17.29
C ARG A 169 10.42 8.58 16.87
N GLY A 170 11.75 8.50 16.95
CA GLY A 170 12.48 7.46 16.21
C GLY A 170 13.77 6.95 16.83
N HIS A 171 13.76 6.62 18.12
CA HIS A 171 14.65 5.56 18.57
C HIS A 171 13.81 4.32 18.82
N MET A 172 14.00 3.29 18.00
CA MET A 172 13.59 1.93 18.37
C MET A 172 14.14 1.67 19.76
N SER A 173 13.26 1.42 20.71
CA SER A 173 13.69 1.01 22.04
C SER A 173 14.34 -0.38 21.93
N LEU A 174 15.19 -0.73 22.90
CA LEU A 174 15.69 -2.10 23.00
C LEU A 174 14.53 -3.10 23.10
N GLU A 175 13.42 -2.69 23.73
CA GLU A 175 12.20 -3.48 23.85
C GLU A 175 11.51 -3.70 22.49
N ASP A 176 11.42 -2.69 21.63
CA ASP A 176 10.89 -2.83 20.26
C ASP A 176 11.79 -3.73 19.39
N LEU A 177 13.11 -3.65 19.59
CA LEU A 177 14.08 -4.55 18.96
C LEU A 177 13.87 -6.00 19.40
N PHE A 178 13.67 -6.24 20.70
CA PHE A 178 13.43 -7.58 21.22
C PHE A 178 12.08 -8.14 20.76
N ALA A 179 11.01 -7.33 20.73
CA ALA A 179 9.71 -7.72 20.20
C ALA A 179 9.80 -8.17 18.73
N ARG A 180 10.51 -7.41 17.88
CA ARG A 180 10.75 -7.79 16.47
C ARG A 180 11.59 -9.06 16.30
N ILE A 181 12.50 -9.34 17.24
CA ILE A 181 13.31 -10.56 17.24
C ILE A 181 12.46 -11.77 17.69
N GLU A 182 11.55 -11.59 18.66
CA GLU A 182 10.64 -12.62 19.17
C GLU A 182 9.51 -12.97 18.18
N GLU A 183 9.00 -12.00 17.41
CA GLU A 183 7.94 -12.22 16.40
C GLU A 183 8.40 -13.03 15.17
N GLY A 184 9.69 -13.38 15.08
CA GLY A 184 10.17 -14.33 14.08
C GLY A 184 10.13 -13.79 12.65
N LYS A 185 11.12 -12.96 12.26
CA LYS A 185 11.41 -12.53 10.87
C LYS A 185 10.15 -12.32 10.00
N THR A 186 9.34 -11.32 10.34
CA THR A 186 8.48 -10.67 9.36
C THR A 186 9.36 -10.13 8.23
N ALA A 187 8.94 -10.33 6.98
CA ALA A 187 9.69 -9.84 5.82
C ALA A 187 9.39 -8.35 5.64
N ASP A 188 10.42 -7.53 5.41
CA ASP A 188 10.25 -6.11 5.12
C ASP A 188 10.24 -5.88 3.59
N LEU A 189 9.21 -5.21 3.09
CA LEU A 189 9.18 -4.66 1.74
C LEU A 189 9.51 -3.17 1.80
N ASN A 190 10.77 -2.85 1.49
CA ASN A 190 11.28 -1.48 1.51
C ASN A 190 10.96 -0.74 0.20
N LEU A 191 10.45 0.48 0.31
CA LEU A 191 10.03 1.29 -0.83
C LEU A 191 10.66 2.69 -0.76
N VAL A 192 11.06 3.21 -1.92
CA VAL A 192 11.36 4.63 -2.14
C VAL A 192 10.32 5.20 -3.10
N VAL A 193 9.56 6.20 -2.66
CA VAL A 193 8.44 6.76 -3.41
C VAL A 193 8.80 8.13 -3.97
N LYS A 194 8.62 8.32 -5.28
CA LYS A 194 8.77 9.62 -5.94
C LYS A 194 7.49 9.95 -6.68
N ALA A 195 7.00 11.18 -6.56
CA ALA A 195 5.82 11.63 -7.30
C ALA A 195 6.01 13.02 -7.91
N ASP A 196 5.15 13.38 -8.85
CA ASP A 196 5.13 14.70 -9.46
C ASP A 196 4.64 15.78 -8.51
N VAL A 197 3.67 15.43 -7.65
CA VAL A 197 3.01 16.33 -6.70
C VAL A 197 2.93 15.69 -5.31
N HIS A 198 2.86 16.51 -4.27
CA HIS A 198 2.83 16.04 -2.88
C HIS A 198 1.61 15.15 -2.57
N GLY A 199 0.41 15.55 -3.00
CA GLY A 199 -0.83 14.82 -2.69
C GLY A 199 -0.86 13.39 -3.21
N SER A 200 -0.14 13.09 -4.29
CA SER A 200 -0.01 11.72 -4.81
C SER A 200 0.83 10.82 -3.89
N ILE A 201 1.81 11.39 -3.18
CA ILE A 201 2.61 10.65 -2.18
C ILE A 201 1.72 10.28 -1.00
N GLU A 202 0.98 11.26 -0.46
CA GLU A 202 0.08 11.05 0.69
C GLU A 202 -0.99 10.01 0.36
N ALA A 203 -1.67 10.15 -0.78
CA ALA A 203 -2.69 9.20 -1.21
C ALA A 203 -2.14 7.76 -1.33
N LEU A 204 -0.91 7.61 -1.83
CA LEU A 204 -0.27 6.29 -1.94
C LEU A 204 0.10 5.75 -0.55
N GLN A 205 0.69 6.56 0.33
CA GLN A 205 1.03 6.14 1.69
C GLN A 205 -0.20 5.72 2.49
N ASP A 206 -1.29 6.49 2.41
CA ASP A 206 -2.56 6.15 3.07
C ASP A 206 -3.14 4.83 2.56
N ALA A 207 -3.01 4.56 1.25
CA ALA A 207 -3.44 3.28 0.69
C ALA A 207 -2.57 2.11 1.19
N LEU A 208 -1.25 2.29 1.26
CA LEU A 208 -0.31 1.28 1.75
C LEU A 208 -0.50 0.99 3.25
N ASN A 209 -0.79 2.02 4.06
CA ASN A 209 -1.04 1.88 5.50
C ASN A 209 -2.34 1.13 5.81
N LYS A 210 -3.31 1.12 4.88
CA LYS A 210 -4.56 0.37 5.01
C LYS A 210 -4.43 -1.11 4.62
N MET A 211 -3.30 -1.51 4.03
CA MET A 211 -3.04 -2.91 3.68
C MET A 211 -2.74 -3.72 4.95
N ASP A 212 -3.00 -5.03 4.89
CA ASP A 212 -2.56 -5.95 5.92
C ASP A 212 -1.03 -6.08 5.91
N GLN A 213 -0.42 -5.85 7.07
CA GLN A 213 1.03 -5.87 7.26
C GLN A 213 1.46 -6.87 8.35
N SER A 214 0.62 -7.84 8.68
CA SER A 214 0.88 -8.84 9.72
C SER A 214 2.09 -9.73 9.41
N GLU A 215 2.24 -10.21 8.17
CA GLU A 215 3.31 -11.12 7.76
C GLU A 215 4.46 -10.42 6.99
N VAL A 216 4.13 -9.36 6.24
CA VAL A 216 5.07 -8.56 5.47
C VAL A 216 4.84 -7.09 5.78
N HIS A 217 5.86 -6.45 6.35
CA HIS A 217 5.79 -5.04 6.71
C HIS A 217 6.18 -4.16 5.52
N ILE A 218 5.33 -3.19 5.16
CA ILE A 218 5.63 -2.28 4.05
C ILE A 218 6.26 -1.02 4.63
N ASN A 219 7.52 -0.78 4.30
CA ASN A 219 8.28 0.34 4.85
C ASN A 219 8.65 1.35 3.77
N VAL A 220 8.08 2.55 3.83
CA VAL A 220 8.44 3.65 2.94
C VAL A 220 9.61 4.42 3.54
N ILE A 221 10.83 4.06 3.12
CA ILE A 221 12.08 4.62 3.67
C ILE A 221 12.25 6.09 3.31
N HIS A 222 11.86 6.45 2.09
CA HIS A 222 11.96 7.82 1.62
C HIS A 222 10.82 8.13 0.66
N SER A 223 10.27 9.34 0.82
CA SER A 223 9.31 9.89 -0.13
C SER A 223 9.66 11.33 -0.45
N ALA A 224 9.62 11.69 -1.72
CA ALA A 224 9.96 13.04 -2.16
C ALA A 224 9.34 13.38 -3.52
N VAL A 225 9.06 14.66 -3.69
CA VAL A 225 8.51 15.20 -4.94
C VAL A 225 9.63 15.43 -5.98
N GLY A 226 9.32 15.13 -7.24
CA GLY A 226 10.21 15.31 -8.39
C GLY A 226 10.72 14.01 -9.00
N GLY A 227 11.46 14.15 -10.10
CA GLY A 227 12.04 13.02 -10.84
C GLY A 227 13.02 12.17 -10.01
N ILE A 228 13.18 10.90 -10.39
CA ILE A 228 14.08 9.95 -9.69
C ILE A 228 15.54 10.29 -10.02
N THR A 229 16.35 10.46 -8.98
CA THR A 229 17.76 10.90 -9.01
C THR A 229 18.72 9.76 -8.66
N GLU A 230 20.02 9.99 -8.84
CA GLU A 230 21.08 9.04 -8.44
C GLU A 230 21.10 8.78 -6.93
N THR A 231 20.79 9.81 -6.13
CA THR A 231 20.72 9.69 -4.67
C THR A 231 19.58 8.75 -4.24
N ASP A 232 18.43 8.84 -4.92
CA ASP A 232 17.31 7.92 -4.68
C ASP A 232 17.70 6.46 -4.99
N VAL A 233 18.45 6.23 -6.08
CA VAL A 233 18.97 4.89 -6.46
C VAL A 233 20.00 4.38 -5.46
N THR A 234 20.89 5.25 -4.99
CA THR A 234 21.91 4.88 -4.00
C THR A 234 21.26 4.49 -2.68
N LEU A 235 20.25 5.24 -2.23
CA LEU A 235 19.49 4.90 -1.02
C LEU A 235 18.76 3.57 -1.17
N ALA A 236 18.10 3.36 -2.31
CA ALA A 236 17.40 2.12 -2.59
C ALA A 236 18.33 0.90 -2.61
N ALA A 237 19.51 1.02 -3.22
CA ALA A 237 20.53 -0.02 -3.23
C ALA A 237 21.07 -0.33 -1.81
N ALA A 238 21.22 0.68 -0.97
CA ALA A 238 21.73 0.50 0.40
C ALA A 238 20.72 -0.12 1.37
N SER A 239 19.43 -0.13 1.01
CA SER A 239 18.34 -0.60 1.88
C SER A 239 17.47 -1.69 1.24
N ASP A 240 17.95 -2.31 0.16
CA ASP A 240 17.20 -3.33 -0.62
C ASP A 240 15.77 -2.88 -0.96
N ALA A 241 15.62 -1.63 -1.41
CA ALA A 241 14.32 -1.02 -1.67
C ALA A 241 13.97 -0.98 -3.16
N VAL A 242 12.67 -1.08 -3.47
CA VAL A 242 12.13 -0.85 -4.81
C VAL A 242 11.74 0.63 -4.97
N ILE A 243 12.06 1.23 -6.11
CA ILE A 243 11.70 2.62 -6.39
C ILE A 243 10.36 2.67 -7.14
N ILE A 244 9.39 3.37 -6.56
CA ILE A 244 8.05 3.61 -7.10
C ILE A 244 7.95 5.07 -7.55
N GLY A 245 7.76 5.30 -8.85
CA GLY A 245 7.60 6.62 -9.44
C GLY A 245 6.17 6.89 -9.92
N PHE A 246 5.45 7.83 -9.32
CA PHE A 246 4.11 8.24 -9.77
C PHE A 246 4.19 9.49 -10.66
N ASN A 247 3.76 9.38 -11.92
CA ASN A 247 3.85 10.45 -12.93
C ASN A 247 5.26 11.06 -13.15
N VAL A 248 6.29 10.45 -12.58
CA VAL A 248 7.68 10.86 -12.71
C VAL A 248 8.51 9.84 -13.49
N ARG A 249 9.60 10.31 -14.07
CA ARG A 249 10.56 9.47 -14.79
C ARG A 249 11.95 9.55 -14.15
N PRO A 250 12.75 8.47 -14.24
CA PRO A 250 14.13 8.53 -13.82
C PRO A 250 14.97 9.41 -14.75
N GLN A 251 15.86 10.18 -14.14
CA GLN A 251 16.88 10.91 -14.89
C GLN A 251 17.83 9.94 -15.59
N GLN A 252 18.48 10.40 -16.66
CA GLN A 252 19.33 9.55 -17.50
C GLN A 252 20.44 8.85 -16.69
N LYS A 253 21.08 9.58 -15.77
CA LYS A 253 22.12 9.03 -14.91
C LYS A 253 21.56 8.06 -13.86
N ALA A 254 20.42 8.37 -13.26
CA ALA A 254 19.72 7.50 -12.32
C ALA A 254 19.34 6.16 -12.97
N LYS A 255 18.85 6.18 -14.22
CA LYS A 255 18.52 4.95 -14.98
C LYS A 255 19.74 4.07 -15.21
N ALA A 256 20.88 4.66 -15.58
CA ALA A 256 22.12 3.92 -15.78
C ALA A 256 22.65 3.32 -14.47
N MET A 257 22.57 4.07 -13.37
CA MET A 257 22.96 3.58 -12.04
C MET A 257 22.05 2.44 -11.57
N ALA A 258 20.73 2.54 -11.76
CA ALA A 258 19.80 1.50 -11.36
C ALA A 258 20.06 0.17 -12.07
N MET A 259 20.42 0.20 -13.36
CA MET A 259 20.83 -1.01 -14.10
C MET A 259 22.12 -1.63 -13.55
N LYS A 260 23.07 -0.78 -13.14
CA LYS A 260 24.37 -1.23 -12.60
C LYS A 260 24.22 -1.86 -11.22
N GLU A 261 23.49 -1.17 -10.33
CA GLU A 261 23.26 -1.59 -8.94
C GLU A 261 22.09 -2.58 -8.81
N LYS A 262 21.43 -2.93 -9.94
CA LYS A 262 20.27 -3.84 -10.01
C LYS A 262 19.08 -3.40 -9.15
N VAL A 263 18.89 -2.09 -9.00
CA VAL A 263 17.72 -1.52 -8.32
C VAL A 263 16.54 -1.49 -9.27
N GLU A 264 15.40 -2.03 -8.84
CA GLU A 264 14.18 -1.99 -9.62
C GLU A 264 13.51 -0.61 -9.54
N ILE A 265 13.14 -0.06 -10.70
CA ILE A 265 12.39 1.18 -10.82
C ILE A 265 11.09 0.88 -11.57
N LYS A 266 9.95 1.04 -10.90
CA LYS A 266 8.63 0.96 -11.51
C LYS A 266 7.97 2.34 -11.54
N THR A 267 7.41 2.70 -12.69
CA THR A 267 6.73 4.00 -12.86
C THR A 267 5.28 3.80 -13.24
N TYR A 268 4.38 4.55 -12.61
CA TYR A 268 2.94 4.43 -12.76
C TYR A 268 2.30 5.77 -13.12
N ARG A 269 1.13 5.70 -13.74
CA ARG A 269 0.24 6.85 -13.99
C ARG A 269 -1.10 6.72 -13.25
N VAL A 270 -1.43 5.51 -12.80
CA VAL A 270 -2.68 5.17 -12.15
C VAL A 270 -2.34 4.55 -10.81
N ILE A 271 -2.89 5.11 -9.73
CA ILE A 271 -2.49 4.74 -8.37
C ILE A 271 -2.83 3.28 -8.04
N TYR A 272 -3.98 2.79 -8.53
CA TYR A 272 -4.41 1.40 -8.34
C TYR A 272 -3.41 0.40 -8.91
N GLN A 273 -2.80 0.69 -10.07
CA GLN A 273 -1.78 -0.19 -10.63
C GLN A 273 -0.52 -0.26 -9.76
N ALA A 274 -0.14 0.84 -9.12
CA ALA A 274 0.99 0.84 -8.19
C ALA A 274 0.68 0.00 -6.93
N ILE A 275 -0.53 0.17 -6.39
CA ILE A 275 -1.04 -0.57 -5.24
C ILE A 275 -1.07 -2.08 -5.54
N ASP A 276 -1.60 -2.47 -6.71
CA ASP A 276 -1.72 -3.87 -7.13
C ASP A 276 -0.33 -4.53 -7.27
N ASP A 277 0.62 -3.85 -7.93
CA ASP A 277 1.98 -4.35 -8.09
C ASP A 277 2.74 -4.46 -6.75
N ILE A 278 2.54 -3.51 -5.84
CA ILE A 278 3.13 -3.56 -4.48
C ILE A 278 2.51 -4.73 -3.70
N ASN A 279 1.20 -4.94 -3.80
CA ASN A 279 0.56 -6.09 -3.16
C ASN A 279 1.04 -7.42 -3.77
N ALA A 280 1.24 -7.50 -5.08
CA ALA A 280 1.80 -8.68 -5.72
C ALA A 280 3.24 -8.96 -5.25
N ALA A 281 4.06 -7.92 -5.09
CA ALA A 281 5.40 -8.05 -4.51
C ALA A 281 5.35 -8.51 -3.05
N ARG A 282 4.41 -7.98 -2.25
CA ARG A 282 4.14 -8.41 -0.87
C ARG A 282 3.80 -9.90 -0.81
N VAL A 283 2.86 -10.36 -1.65
CA VAL A 283 2.46 -11.77 -1.73
C VAL A 283 3.63 -12.65 -2.17
N GLY A 284 4.47 -12.19 -3.09
CA GLY A 284 5.67 -12.92 -3.52
C GLY A 284 6.72 -13.10 -2.41
N LEU A 285 6.67 -12.30 -1.34
CA LEU A 285 7.53 -12.43 -0.16
C LEU A 285 6.93 -13.37 0.91
N LEU A 286 5.67 -13.79 0.77
CA LEU A 286 5.05 -14.73 1.70
C LEU A 286 5.69 -16.11 1.55
N LYS A 287 5.87 -16.78 2.68
CA LYS A 287 6.29 -18.19 2.68
C LYS A 287 5.18 -19.05 2.07
N PRO A 288 5.52 -20.08 1.26
CA PRO A 288 4.54 -21.03 0.76
C PRO A 288 3.77 -21.68 1.91
N GLU A 289 2.48 -21.94 1.69
CA GLU A 289 1.69 -22.69 2.66
C GLU A 289 2.01 -24.18 2.49
N ILE A 290 2.32 -24.81 3.62
CA ILE A 290 2.61 -26.24 3.67
C ILE A 290 1.30 -26.96 3.92
N VAL A 291 0.79 -27.67 2.92
CA VAL A 291 -0.48 -28.41 3.02
C VAL A 291 -0.20 -29.91 2.96
N GLU A 292 -0.84 -30.64 3.87
CA GLU A 292 -0.89 -32.09 3.82
C GLU A 292 -1.93 -32.52 2.78
N VAL A 293 -1.50 -33.30 1.80
CA VAL A 293 -2.37 -33.88 0.77
C VAL A 293 -2.37 -35.39 0.95
N ASP A 294 -3.53 -35.95 1.26
CA ASP A 294 -3.69 -37.40 1.35
C ASP A 294 -3.38 -38.06 0.00
N THR A 295 -2.50 -39.05 0.00
CA THR A 295 -2.01 -39.71 -1.22
C THR A 295 -2.66 -41.08 -1.42
N GLY A 296 -2.91 -41.83 -0.34
CA GLY A 296 -3.59 -43.11 -0.43
C GLY A 296 -3.85 -43.73 0.94
N VAL A 297 -4.72 -44.75 0.95
CA VAL A 297 -5.15 -45.46 2.16
C VAL A 297 -4.93 -46.95 1.96
N ALA A 298 -4.34 -47.61 2.95
CA ALA A 298 -4.11 -49.04 2.92
C ALA A 298 -4.48 -49.75 4.22
N GLU A 299 -5.23 -50.84 4.12
CA GLU A 299 -5.62 -51.68 5.24
C GLU A 299 -4.54 -52.74 5.54
N VAL A 300 -4.17 -52.89 6.81
CA VAL A 300 -3.24 -53.93 7.27
C VAL A 300 -3.97 -55.26 7.40
N ARG A 301 -3.55 -56.26 6.62
CA ARG A 301 -4.16 -57.61 6.62
C ARG A 301 -3.31 -58.66 7.30
N GLU A 302 -1.99 -58.54 7.19
CA GLU A 302 -1.05 -59.50 7.78
C GLU A 302 0.18 -58.77 8.34
N LEU A 303 0.91 -59.42 9.24
CA LEU A 303 2.13 -58.88 9.84
C LEU A 303 3.29 -59.85 9.64
N PHE A 304 4.38 -59.34 9.08
CA PHE A 304 5.60 -60.10 8.83
C PHE A 304 6.71 -59.58 9.72
N LYS A 305 7.39 -60.48 10.45
CA LYS A 305 8.59 -60.11 11.23
C LYS A 305 9.83 -60.38 10.41
N VAL A 306 10.56 -59.32 10.05
CA VAL A 306 11.80 -59.42 9.29
C VAL A 306 13.01 -59.16 10.20
N PRO A 307 13.97 -60.10 10.29
CA PRO A 307 15.17 -59.91 11.09
C PRO A 307 15.93 -58.63 10.69
N LYS A 308 16.32 -57.81 11.67
CA LYS A 308 17.01 -56.51 11.54
C LYS A 308 16.18 -55.32 11.03
N ILE A 309 14.99 -55.53 10.45
CA ILE A 309 14.14 -54.44 9.93
C ILE A 309 12.91 -54.21 10.83
N GLY A 310 12.43 -55.25 11.52
CA GLY A 310 11.27 -55.17 12.41
C GLY A 310 10.00 -55.75 11.78
N THR A 311 8.84 -55.30 12.27
CA THR A 311 7.50 -55.65 11.79
C THR A 311 7.22 -54.90 10.50
N ILE A 312 6.87 -55.64 9.45
CA ILE A 312 6.37 -55.13 8.16
C ILE A 312 4.89 -55.47 8.09
N ALA A 313 4.07 -54.47 7.81
CA ALA A 313 2.64 -54.64 7.58
C ALA A 313 2.41 -55.10 6.14
N GLY A 314 1.79 -56.28 5.97
CA GLY A 314 1.22 -56.70 4.71
C GLY A 314 -0.12 -56.01 4.52
N CYS A 315 -0.17 -55.08 3.57
CA CYS A 315 -1.29 -54.18 3.37
C CYS A 315 -1.92 -54.35 1.98
N PHE A 316 -3.20 -54.01 1.90
CA PHE A 316 -3.91 -53.83 0.63
C PHE A 316 -4.24 -52.35 0.46
N VAL A 317 -3.83 -51.74 -0.65
CA VAL A 317 -4.14 -50.32 -0.90
C VAL A 317 -5.58 -50.22 -1.39
N ASP A 318 -6.44 -49.58 -0.61
CA ASP A 318 -7.86 -49.42 -0.90
C ASP A 318 -8.10 -48.23 -1.83
N GLU A 319 -7.45 -47.11 -1.55
CA GLU A 319 -7.65 -45.85 -2.27
C GLU A 319 -6.32 -45.14 -2.54
N GLY A 320 -6.24 -44.40 -3.65
CA GLY A 320 -5.08 -43.59 -4.00
C GLY A 320 -3.82 -44.37 -4.39
N GLU A 321 -2.66 -43.77 -4.13
CA GLU A 321 -1.32 -44.33 -4.41
C GLU A 321 -0.37 -43.95 -3.28
N ILE A 322 0.15 -44.95 -2.57
CA ILE A 322 1.13 -44.75 -1.49
C ILE A 322 2.53 -44.72 -2.12
N ASN A 323 3.25 -43.61 -1.93
CA ASN A 323 4.65 -43.46 -2.33
C ASN A 323 5.57 -43.75 -1.16
N ARG A 324 6.78 -44.22 -1.46
CA ARG A 324 7.80 -44.52 -0.44
C ARG A 324 8.23 -43.27 0.35
N ASP A 325 8.16 -42.10 -0.28
CA ASP A 325 8.56 -40.83 0.32
C ASP A 325 7.41 -40.13 1.08
N ASP A 326 6.20 -40.74 1.08
CA ASP A 326 5.06 -40.20 1.82
C ASP A 326 5.26 -40.40 3.33
N LYS A 327 4.65 -39.49 4.11
CA LYS A 327 4.42 -39.72 5.53
C LYS A 327 3.19 -40.61 5.71
N ILE A 328 3.09 -41.26 6.85
CA ILE A 328 2.02 -42.19 7.13
C ILE A 328 1.42 -41.96 8.51
N ARG A 329 0.09 -41.96 8.57
CA ARG A 329 -0.69 -42.02 9.80
C ARG A 329 -1.21 -43.44 9.98
N VAL A 330 -0.97 -44.01 11.14
CA VAL A 330 -1.57 -45.29 11.54
C VAL A 330 -2.85 -44.97 12.29
N VAL A 331 -3.98 -45.43 11.79
CA VAL A 331 -5.31 -45.20 12.34
C VAL A 331 -5.88 -46.52 12.83
N ARG A 332 -6.33 -46.54 14.09
CA ARG A 332 -6.96 -47.69 14.74
C ARG A 332 -8.26 -47.24 15.37
N ASP A 333 -9.36 -47.91 15.04
CA ASP A 333 -10.71 -47.59 15.53
C ASP A 333 -11.07 -46.09 15.35
N GLY A 334 -10.63 -45.48 14.24
CA GLY A 334 -10.88 -44.07 13.92
C GLY A 334 -10.00 -43.06 14.65
N THR A 335 -8.98 -43.49 15.40
CA THR A 335 -8.01 -42.60 16.08
C THR A 335 -6.61 -42.81 15.53
N VAL A 336 -5.87 -41.71 15.30
CA VAL A 336 -4.45 -41.76 14.91
C VAL A 336 -3.64 -42.26 16.11
N VAL A 337 -3.03 -43.44 15.96
CA VAL A 337 -2.18 -44.07 16.99
C VAL A 337 -0.69 -43.79 16.79
N TYR A 338 -0.28 -43.44 15.57
CA TYR A 338 1.10 -43.07 15.26
C TYR A 338 1.19 -42.25 13.97
N GLU A 339 2.15 -41.35 13.91
CA GLU A 339 2.53 -40.62 12.69
C GLU A 339 4.04 -40.77 12.47
N GLY A 340 4.45 -41.08 11.24
CA GLY A 340 5.86 -41.24 10.92
C GLY A 340 6.13 -41.34 9.43
N SER A 341 7.33 -41.78 9.09
CA SER A 341 7.76 -41.97 7.70
C SER A 341 7.79 -43.45 7.34
N ILE A 342 7.61 -43.75 6.05
CA ILE A 342 7.73 -45.12 5.54
C ILE A 342 9.22 -45.49 5.47
N SER A 343 9.63 -46.51 6.21
CA SER A 343 11.01 -47.03 6.18
C SER A 343 11.26 -47.92 4.97
N SER A 344 10.24 -48.67 4.54
CA SER A 344 10.32 -49.52 3.35
C SER A 344 8.96 -49.72 2.70
N LEU A 345 8.94 -49.74 1.37
CA LEU A 345 7.77 -50.04 0.56
C LEU A 345 8.16 -51.12 -0.44
N ARG A 346 7.48 -52.28 -0.35
CA ARG A 346 7.80 -53.46 -1.15
C ARG A 346 6.57 -54.05 -1.78
N ARG A 347 6.72 -54.62 -2.96
CA ARG A 347 5.72 -55.49 -3.58
C ARG A 347 6.33 -56.86 -3.78
N PHE A 348 5.73 -57.88 -3.15
CA PHE A 348 6.32 -59.21 -3.03
C PHE A 348 7.72 -59.17 -2.38
N LYS A 349 8.79 -59.26 -3.18
CA LYS A 349 10.18 -59.27 -2.71
C LYS A 349 11.00 -58.08 -3.24
N GLU A 350 10.38 -57.18 -4.01
CA GLU A 350 11.07 -56.06 -4.65
C GLU A 350 10.70 -54.74 -3.98
N ASP A 351 11.70 -53.88 -3.77
CA ASP A 351 11.51 -52.50 -3.33
C ASP A 351 10.91 -51.67 -4.48
N VAL A 352 9.80 -51.00 -4.20
CA VAL A 352 9.06 -50.21 -5.19
C VAL A 352 8.97 -48.75 -4.74
N LYS A 353 8.81 -47.84 -5.71
CA LYS A 353 8.67 -46.40 -5.44
C LYS A 353 7.27 -46.02 -4.97
N SER A 354 6.25 -46.69 -5.52
CA SER A 354 4.85 -46.42 -5.20
C SER A 354 4.00 -47.66 -5.44
N VAL A 355 2.83 -47.71 -4.79
CA VAL A 355 1.83 -48.77 -4.94
C VAL A 355 0.45 -48.13 -5.04
N ARG A 356 -0.27 -48.47 -6.11
CA ARG A 356 -1.62 -47.98 -6.40
C ARG A 356 -2.70 -48.83 -5.74
N ALA A 357 -3.87 -48.23 -5.58
CA ALA A 357 -5.10 -48.90 -5.17
C ALA A 357 -5.36 -50.18 -5.96
N GLY A 358 -5.87 -51.20 -5.27
CA GLY A 358 -6.15 -52.53 -5.83
C GLY A 358 -4.97 -53.50 -5.81
N TYR A 359 -3.81 -53.10 -5.27
CA TYR A 359 -2.63 -53.95 -5.15
C TYR A 359 -2.19 -54.18 -3.71
N GLU A 360 -1.64 -55.37 -3.45
CA GLU A 360 -0.99 -55.71 -2.18
C GLU A 360 0.44 -55.18 -2.12
N CYS A 361 0.87 -54.76 -0.93
CA CYS A 361 2.22 -54.33 -0.64
C CYS A 361 2.64 -54.64 0.79
N GLY A 362 3.94 -54.56 1.05
CA GLY A 362 4.53 -54.57 2.38
C GLY A 362 5.02 -53.18 2.74
N ILE A 363 4.51 -52.62 3.83
CA ILE A 363 4.88 -51.30 4.34
C ILE A 363 5.58 -51.47 5.69
N GLY A 364 6.83 -51.01 5.76
CA GLY A 364 7.55 -50.82 7.02
C GLY A 364 7.44 -49.37 7.46
N ILE A 365 7.15 -49.13 8.74
CA ILE A 365 7.04 -47.79 9.32
C ILE A 365 8.29 -47.54 10.17
N ASP A 366 8.91 -46.37 10.03
CA ASP A 366 10.06 -46.02 10.85
C ASP A 366 9.64 -45.76 12.30
N GLY A 367 10.45 -46.20 13.26
CA GLY A 367 10.20 -45.96 14.69
C GLY A 367 8.96 -46.61 15.32
N PHE A 368 8.12 -47.33 14.56
CA PHE A 368 6.87 -47.93 15.07
C PHE A 368 6.74 -49.41 14.75
N GLN A 369 6.41 -50.21 15.77
CA GLN A 369 6.42 -51.69 15.69
C GLN A 369 5.11 -52.33 16.19
N ASP A 370 4.22 -51.57 16.85
CA ASP A 370 2.90 -52.04 17.35
C ASP A 370 1.80 -51.90 16.29
N ILE A 371 2.07 -52.37 15.07
CA ILE A 371 1.07 -52.43 14.00
C ILE A 371 0.21 -53.68 14.22
N LYS A 372 -1.11 -53.56 14.06
CA LYS A 372 -2.08 -54.65 14.21
C LYS A 372 -2.84 -54.88 12.92
N VAL A 373 -3.29 -56.12 12.72
CA VAL A 373 -4.23 -56.44 11.64
C VAL A 373 -5.53 -55.69 11.88
N GLY A 374 -6.04 -55.05 10.84
CA GLY A 374 -7.20 -54.15 10.90
C GLY A 374 -6.85 -52.66 11.13
N ASP A 375 -5.57 -52.32 11.34
CA ASP A 375 -5.14 -50.92 11.31
C ASP A 375 -5.25 -50.37 9.87
N THR A 376 -5.60 -49.09 9.76
CA THR A 376 -5.63 -48.35 8.49
C THR A 376 -4.39 -47.45 8.41
N LEU A 377 -3.69 -47.50 7.29
CA LEU A 377 -2.50 -46.67 7.02
C LEU A 377 -2.86 -45.60 6.00
N GLU A 378 -2.87 -44.34 6.44
CA GLU A 378 -3.16 -43.19 5.58
C GLU A 378 -1.84 -42.51 5.19
N GLY A 379 -1.48 -42.62 3.92
CA GLY A 379 -0.34 -41.93 3.33
C GLY A 379 -0.71 -40.48 3.01
N TYR A 380 0.19 -39.55 3.32
CA TYR A 380 0.06 -38.16 2.96
C TYR A 380 1.40 -37.55 2.56
N ALA A 381 1.35 -36.65 1.59
CA ALA A 381 2.50 -35.89 1.12
C ALA A 381 2.40 -34.44 1.59
N ILE A 382 3.54 -33.89 1.99
CA ILE A 382 3.67 -32.48 2.30
C ILE A 382 3.93 -31.74 0.99
N ARG A 383 3.03 -30.82 0.59
CA ARG A 383 3.23 -29.97 -0.59
C ARG A 383 3.31 -28.51 -0.20
N GLU A 384 4.25 -27.81 -0.82
CA GLU A 384 4.33 -26.34 -0.78
C GLU A 384 3.40 -25.79 -1.86
N ILE A 385 2.38 -25.02 -1.45
CA ILE A 385 1.47 -24.33 -2.36
C ILE A 385 1.75 -22.82 -2.24
N ALA A 386 1.86 -22.14 -3.38
CA ALA A 386 1.96 -20.69 -3.39
C ALA A 386 0.66 -20.10 -2.81
N ARG A 387 0.78 -19.20 -1.84
CA ARG A 387 -0.38 -18.53 -1.23
C ARG A 387 -1.01 -17.57 -2.23
N GLU A 388 -2.32 -17.69 -2.42
CA GLU A 388 -3.12 -16.65 -3.05
C GLU A 388 -3.52 -15.65 -1.95
N GLY A 389 -3.09 -14.39 -2.11
CA GLY A 389 -3.20 -13.34 -1.10
C GLY A 389 -4.45 -12.48 -1.16
#